data_AF-A0A4R9LWC8-F1
#
_entry.id   AF-A0A4R9LWC8-F1
#
_cell.length_a   1.000
_cell.length_b   1.000
_cell.length_c   1.000
_cell.angle_alpha   90.00
_cell.angle_beta   90.00
_cell.angle_gamma   90.00
#
_symmetry.space_group_name_H-M   'P 1'
#
loop_
_entity.id
_entity.type
_entity.pdbx_description
1 polymer ?
#
loop_
_entity_poly.entity_id
_entity_poly.type
_entity_poly.pdbx_seq_one_letter_code
_entity_poly.pdbx_strand_id
1 'polypeptide(L)' 'MKSFLDFVLDASKDVNLAKDLVVLLEEGKKEKVTEWFHSKGYELSDSDASKLVGGKDKLTKKAVGNLLDTNY' A
#
# COMPACT_ATOMS: atom_id res chain seq x y z
N MET A 1 13.09 8.49 9.70
CA MET A 1 12.23 7.97 8.60
C MET A 1 10.84 7.68 9.15
N LYS A 2 9.80 7.83 8.32
CA LYS A 2 8.45 7.37 8.63
C LYS A 2 8.33 5.88 8.30
N SER A 3 7.67 5.10 9.15
CA SER A 3 7.52 3.64 8.93
C SER A 3 6.30 3.31 8.06
N PHE A 4 6.18 2.04 7.65
CA PHE A 4 4.97 1.53 6.99
C PHE A 4 3.69 1.82 7.79
N LEU A 5 3.75 1.84 9.12
CA LEU A 5 2.62 2.22 9.98
C LEU A 5 2.18 3.69 9.78
N ASP A 6 3.13 4.61 9.65
CA ASP A 6 2.82 6.01 9.31
C ASP A 6 2.17 6.11 7.93
N PHE A 7 2.65 5.31 6.97
CA PHE A 7 2.01 5.22 5.66
C PHE A 7 0.56 4.72 5.78
N VAL A 8 0.28 3.68 6.56
CA VAL A 8 -1.10 3.17 6.73
C VAL A 8 -2.00 4.23 7.37
N LEU A 9 -1.47 4.99 8.34
CA LEU A 9 -2.16 6.13 8.96
C LEU A 9 -2.42 7.27 7.97
N ASP A 10 -1.41 7.64 7.17
CA ASP A 10 -1.52 8.68 6.15
C ASP A 10 -2.46 8.23 5.01
N ALA A 11 -2.40 6.98 4.57
CA ALA A 11 -3.29 6.38 3.57
C ALA A 11 -4.75 6.22 4.07
N SER A 12 -4.94 6.06 5.38
CA SER A 12 -6.26 6.09 6.03
C SER A 12 -6.90 7.47 5.97
N LYS A 13 -6.09 8.53 5.95
CA LYS A 13 -6.55 9.92 5.87
C LYS A 13 -6.59 10.43 4.43
N ASP A 14 -5.74 9.88 3.58
CA ASP A 14 -5.55 10.27 2.19
C ASP A 14 -5.81 9.07 1.27
N VAL A 15 -7.04 8.98 0.79
CA VAL A 15 -7.51 7.90 -0.09
C VAL A 15 -6.70 7.82 -1.39
N ASN A 16 -6.07 8.91 -1.82
CA ASN A 16 -5.23 8.89 -3.02
C ASN A 16 -3.94 8.10 -2.79
N LEU A 17 -3.31 8.21 -1.61
CA LEU A 17 -2.13 7.42 -1.23
C LEU A 17 -2.43 5.92 -1.24
N ALA A 18 -3.60 5.52 -0.74
CA ALA A 18 -4.06 4.13 -0.76
C ALA A 18 -4.30 3.64 -2.20
N LYS A 19 -4.94 4.44 -3.05
CA LYS A 19 -5.20 4.10 -4.46
C LYS A 19 -3.92 3.97 -5.27
N ASP A 20 -2.98 4.90 -5.13
CA ASP A 20 -1.69 4.88 -5.82
C ASP A 20 -0.92 3.60 -5.46
N LEU A 21 -0.93 3.21 -4.18
CA LEU A 21 -0.34 1.95 -3.73
C LEU A 21 -1.03 0.73 -4.36
N VAL A 22 -2.36 0.70 -4.44
CA VAL A 22 -3.10 -0.42 -5.04
C VAL A 22 -2.73 -0.60 -6.51
N VAL A 23 -2.67 0.50 -7.28
CA VAL A 23 -2.21 0.47 -8.67
C VAL A 23 -0.78 -0.06 -8.77
N LEU A 24 0.10 0.38 -7.87
CA LEU A 24 1.48 -0.10 -7.81
C LEU A 24 1.59 -1.60 -7.46
N LEU A 25 0.70 -2.10 -6.59
CA LEU A 25 0.61 -3.50 -6.20
C LEU A 25 0.01 -4.36 -7.32
N GLU A 26 -0.90 -3.82 -8.13
CA GLU A 26 -1.44 -4.48 -9.33
C GLU A 26 -0.37 -4.70 -10.40
N GLU A 27 0.60 -3.78 -10.53
CA GLU A 27 1.78 -4.01 -11.35
C GLU A 27 2.64 -5.19 -10.87
N GLY A 28 2.50 -5.63 -9.61
CA GLY A 28 3.13 -6.83 -9.07
C GLY A 28 4.65 -6.74 -8.90
N LYS A 29 5.23 -5.53 -8.96
CA LYS A 29 6.67 -5.31 -8.88
C LYS A 29 7.06 -4.77 -7.50
N LYS A 30 7.61 -5.64 -6.65
CA LYS A 30 8.05 -5.24 -5.30
C LYS A 30 9.08 -4.11 -5.28
N GLU A 31 9.97 -4.10 -6.27
CA GLU A 31 11.01 -3.07 -6.42
C GLU A 31 10.39 -1.68 -6.58
N LYS A 32 9.37 -1.57 -7.45
CA LYS A 32 8.60 -0.33 -7.63
C LYS A 32 7.93 0.12 -6.34
N VAL A 33 7.36 -0.80 -5.56
CA VAL A 33 6.68 -0.49 -4.29
C VAL A 33 7.67 0.10 -3.29
N THR A 34 8.82 -0.54 -3.12
CA THR A 34 9.88 -0.04 -2.23
C THR A 34 10.41 1.31 -2.68
N GLU A 35 10.69 1.48 -3.98
CA GLU A 35 11.13 2.76 -4.56
C GLU A 35 10.10 3.87 -4.37
N TRP A 36 8.82 3.58 -4.59
CA TRP A 36 7.74 4.55 -4.39
C TRP A 36 7.60 4.96 -2.93
N PHE A 37 7.68 4.01 -1.99
CA PHE A 37 7.69 4.30 -0.55
C PHE A 37 8.86 5.22 -0.19
N HIS A 38 10.07 4.91 -0.67
CA HIS A 38 11.26 5.73 -0.44
C HIS A 38 11.12 7.14 -1.03
N SER A 39 10.56 7.25 -2.24
CA SER A 39 10.27 8.53 -2.91
C SER A 39 9.28 9.40 -2.12
N LYS A 40 8.33 8.77 -1.44
CA LYS A 40 7.36 9.43 -0.55
C LYS A 40 7.91 9.70 0.86
N GLY A 41 9.15 9.30 1.15
CA GLY A 41 9.80 9.49 2.45
C GLY A 41 9.45 8.44 3.50
N TYR A 42 8.85 7.33 3.09
CA TYR A 42 8.57 6.17 3.93
C TYR A 42 9.63 5.10 3.74
N GLU A 43 9.97 4.40 4.81
CA GLU A 43 10.86 3.26 4.77
C GLU A 43 10.02 1.98 4.72
N LEU A 44 10.26 1.15 3.72
CA LEU A 44 9.58 -0.13 3.55
C LEU A 44 10.62 -1.25 3.52
N SER A 45 10.53 -2.16 4.48
CA SER A 45 11.41 -3.34 4.52
C SER A 45 11.05 -4.30 3.37
N ASP A 46 12.05 -4.99 2.80
CA ASP A 46 11.81 -5.99 1.73
C ASP A 46 10.82 -7.09 2.17
N SER A 47 10.80 -7.40 3.47
CA SER A 47 9.83 -8.33 4.05
C SER A 47 8.39 -7.80 4.01
N ASP A 48 8.17 -6.51 4.23
CA ASP A 48 6.84 -5.89 4.15
C ASP A 48 6.42 -5.65 2.70
N ALA A 49 7.34 -5.22 1.84
CA ALA A 49 7.13 -5.14 0.39
C ALA A 49 6.73 -6.49 -0.20
N SER A 50 7.42 -7.57 0.20
CA SER A 50 7.10 -8.94 -0.22
C SER A 50 5.75 -9.42 0.33
N LYS A 51 5.37 -9.02 1.57
CA LYS A 51 4.03 -9.31 2.12
C LYS A 51 2.93 -8.52 1.44
N LEU A 52 3.18 -7.29 1.02
CA LEU A 52 2.22 -6.46 0.28
C LEU A 52 1.98 -7.01 -1.12
N VAL A 53 3.05 -7.29 -1.87
CA VAL A 53 2.95 -7.85 -3.23
C VAL A 53 2.45 -9.31 -3.21
N GLY A 54 2.95 -10.12 -2.27
CA GLY A 54 2.49 -11.51 -2.10
C GLY A 54 1.09 -11.62 -1.49
N GLY A 55 0.69 -10.61 -0.72
CA GLY A 55 -0.64 -10.47 -0.13
C GLY A 55 -1.64 -9.77 -1.05
N LYS A 56 -1.26 -9.42 -2.29
CA LYS A 56 -2.14 -8.72 -3.25
C LYS A 56 -3.50 -9.39 -3.36
N ASP A 57 -3.55 -10.71 -3.52
CA ASP A 57 -4.80 -11.49 -3.59
C ASP A 57 -5.73 -11.33 -2.38
N LYS A 58 -5.19 -11.04 -1.20
CA LYS A 58 -5.95 -10.79 0.04
C LYS A 58 -6.29 -9.30 0.22
N LEU A 59 -5.43 -8.39 -0.23
CA LEU A 59 -5.63 -6.95 -0.15
C LEU A 59 -6.67 -6.44 -1.16
N THR A 60 -6.62 -6.90 -2.42
CA THR A 60 -7.55 -6.43 -3.49
C THR A 60 -8.99 -6.86 -3.23
N LYS A 61 -9.23 -8.02 -2.60
CA LYS A 61 -10.60 -8.55 -2.42
C LYS A 61 -11.27 -8.19 -1.10
N LYS A 62 -10.55 -7.88 -0.03
CA LYS A 62 -11.17 -7.77 1.31
C LYS A 62 -10.76 -6.57 2.14
N ALA A 63 -9.57 -6.01 1.94
CA ALA A 63 -9.08 -4.90 2.77
C ALA A 63 -9.28 -3.54 2.10
N VAL A 64 -9.07 -3.44 0.78
CA VAL A 64 -9.27 -2.18 0.03
C VAL A 64 -10.73 -2.01 -0.35
N GLY A 65 -11.39 -3.09 -0.80
CA GLY A 65 -12.83 -3.09 -1.07
C GLY A 65 -13.63 -2.63 0.14
N ASN A 66 -13.32 -3.11 1.34
CA ASN A 66 -14.04 -2.72 2.55
C ASN A 66 -13.68 -1.34 3.11
N LEU A 67 -12.63 -0.69 2.60
CA LEU A 67 -12.30 0.73 2.85
C LEU A 67 -13.00 1.67 1.85
N LEU A 68 -13.35 1.16 0.67
CA LEU A 68 -14.07 1.89 -0.38
C LEU A 68 -15.59 1.63 -0.35
N ASP A 69 -16.04 0.52 0.22
CA ASP A 69 -17.44 0.07 0.28
C ASP A 69 -18.19 0.54 1.54
N THR A 70 -17.57 1.32 2.43
CA THR A 70 -18.27 1.95 3.57
C THR A 70 -18.96 3.27 3.20
N ASN A 71 -19.32 3.45 1.93
CA ASN A 71 -20.09 4.60 1.42
C ASN A 71 -21.26 4.16 0.52
N TYR A 72 -22.04 3.17 0.96
CA TYR A 72 -23.39 2.95 0.46
C TYR A 72 -24.34 2.49 1.57
#